data_AF-A0A7C5SPI5-F1
#
_entry.id   AF-A0A7C5SPI5-F1
#
_cell.length_a   1.000
_cell.length_b   1.000
_cell.length_c   1.000
_cell.angle_alpha   90.00
_cell.angle_beta   90.00
_cell.angle_gamma   90.00
#
_symmetry.space_group_name_H-M   'P 1'
#
loop_
_entity.id
_entity.type
_entity.pdbx_description
1 polymer ?
#
loop_
_entity_poly.entity_id
_entity_poly.type
_entity_poly.pdbx_seq_one_letter_code
_entity_poly.pdbx_strand_id
1 'polypeptide(L)' 'MRVCFFVTCLADQFFAEAAADAVRLLRALGVEVRFPRAQTCCGQPAYNAGHWDEARRMAAHTQEVFEGC' A
#
# COMPACT_ATOMS: atom_id res chain seq x y z
N MET A 1 19.09 -0.82 3.15
CA MET A 1 18.02 -0.13 2.38
C MET A 1 16.71 -0.29 3.14
N ARG A 2 15.86 0.74 3.19
CA ARG A 2 14.54 0.71 3.86
C ARG A 2 13.45 0.97 2.83
N VAL A 3 12.33 0.26 2.94
CA VAL A 3 11.15 0.43 2.08
C VAL A 3 9.87 0.33 2.89
N CYS A 4 8.82 0.94 2.35
CA CYS A 4 7.49 0.88 2.91
C CYS A 4 6.59 0.08 1.99
N PHE A 5 6.06 -1.02 2.51
CA PHE A 5 5.35 -2.00 1.71
C PHE A 5 3.88 -1.60 1.58
N PHE A 6 3.51 -1.14 0.40
CA PHE A 6 2.13 -0.86 0.04
C PHE A 6 1.47 -2.13 -0.52
N VAL A 7 0.66 -2.80 0.30
CA VAL A 7 0.08 -4.10 -0.06
C VAL A 7 -1.04 -3.99 -1.10
N THR A 8 -1.72 -2.83 -1.19
CA THR A 8 -2.98 -2.65 -1.94
C THR A 8 -4.14 -3.50 -1.42
N CYS A 9 -5.37 -3.10 -1.73
CA CYS A 9 -6.55 -3.86 -1.33
C CYS A 9 -6.66 -5.22 -2.06
N LEU A 10 -6.22 -5.30 -3.32
CA LEU A 10 -6.36 -6.55 -4.09
C LEU A 10 -5.38 -7.62 -3.61
N ALA A 11 -4.11 -7.26 -3.36
CA ALA A 11 -3.16 -8.26 -2.88
C ALA A 11 -3.51 -8.71 -1.46
N ASP A 12 -3.95 -7.81 -0.59
CA ASP A 12 -4.36 -8.15 0.77
C ASP A 12 -5.55 -9.12 0.80
N GLN A 13 -6.55 -8.91 -0.06
CA GLN A 13 -7.79 -9.69 -0.04
C GLN A 13 -7.72 -10.97 -0.89
N PHE A 14 -7.00 -10.96 -2.01
CA PHE A 14 -7.02 -12.07 -2.98
C PHE A 14 -5.67 -12.78 -3.16
N PHE A 15 -4.55 -12.15 -2.77
CA PHE A 15 -3.20 -12.68 -2.99
C PHE A 15 -2.32 -12.54 -1.75
N ALA A 16 -2.89 -12.79 -0.56
CA ALA A 16 -2.23 -12.55 0.73
C ALA A 16 -0.91 -13.31 0.86
N GLU A 17 -0.83 -14.53 0.34
CA GLU A 17 0.40 -15.33 0.33
C GLU A 17 1.50 -14.67 -0.51
N ALA A 18 1.17 -14.20 -1.72
CA ALA A 18 2.12 -13.50 -2.58
C ALA A 18 2.62 -12.19 -1.95
N ALA A 19 1.73 -11.45 -1.27
CA ALA A 19 2.11 -10.26 -0.51
C ALA A 19 3.09 -10.58 0.63
N ALA A 20 2.82 -11.66 1.38
CA ALA A 20 3.72 -12.12 2.44
C ALA A 20 5.07 -12.59 1.87
N ASP A 21 5.08 -13.29 0.74
CA ASP A 21 6.29 -13.75 0.07
C ASP A 21 7.15 -12.60 -0.46
N ALA A 22 6.53 -11.53 -0.98
CA ALA A 22 7.24 -10.32 -1.34
C ALA A 22 7.99 -9.72 -0.13
N VAL A 23 7.34 -9.66 1.04
CA VAL A 23 7.99 -9.20 2.28
C VAL A 23 9.11 -10.14 2.73
N ARG A 24 8.92 -11.46 2.63
CA ARG A 24 9.97 -12.46 2.96
C ARG A 24 11.18 -12.29 2.06
N LEU A 25 10.98 -12.15 0.76
CA LEU A 25 12.05 -11.94 -0.22
C LEU A 25 12.82 -10.65 0.07
N LEU A 26 12.13 -9.53 0.28
CA LEU A 26 12.76 -8.25 0.61
C LEU A 26 13.63 -8.36 1.88
N ARG A 27 13.10 -9.00 2.93
CA ARG A 27 13.87 -9.23 4.17
C ARG A 27 15.07 -10.14 3.97
N ALA A 28 14.95 -11.19 3.15
CA ALA A 28 16.06 -12.08 2.82
C ALA A 28 17.20 -11.36 2.08
N LEU A 29 16.87 -10.32 1.30
CA LEU A 29 17.83 -9.44 0.64
C LEU A 29 18.40 -8.33 1.56
N GLY A 30 18.10 -8.37 2.86
CA GLY A 30 18.58 -7.38 3.83
C GLY A 30 17.86 -6.04 3.77
N VAL A 31 16.67 -5.98 3.17
CA VAL A 31 15.83 -4.77 3.14
C VAL A 31 15.02 -4.66 4.42
N GLU A 32 15.08 -3.51 5.09
CA GLU A 32 14.18 -3.19 6.19
C GLU A 32 12.80 -2.84 5.61
N VAL A 33 11.81 -3.69 5.88
CA VAL A 33 10.43 -3.49 5.41
C VAL A 33 9.56 -2.93 6.52
N ARG A 34 9.06 -1.72 6.32
CA ARG A 34 8.04 -1.08 7.17
C ARG A 34 6.66 -1.32 6.56
N PHE A 35 5.68 -1.54 7.43
CA PHE A 35 4.29 -1.73 7.04
C PHE A 35 3.39 -0.78 7.88
N PRO A 36 3.07 0.41 7.36
CA PRO A 36 2.20 1.35 8.03
C PRO A 36 0.82 0.73 8.27
N ARG A 37 0.30 0.79 9.51
CA ARG A 37 -1.00 0.18 9.86
C ARG A 37 -2.20 0.99 9.39
N ALA A 38 -2.00 2.27 9.09
CA ALA A 38 -3.06 3.18 8.64
C ALA A 38 -3.33 3.13 7.12
N GLN A 39 -2.79 2.12 6.42
CA GLN A 39 -3.10 1.90 5.01
C GLN A 39 -4.60 1.69 4.80
N THR A 40 -5.18 2.39 3.83
CA THR A 40 -6.57 2.24 3.38
C THR A 40 -6.60 2.12 1.86
N CYS A 41 -7.78 2.29 1.24
CA CYS A 41 -7.88 2.28 -0.23
C CYS A 41 -7.06 3.43 -0.84
N CYS A 42 -6.29 3.15 -1.90
CA CYS A 42 -5.56 4.18 -2.66
C CYS A 42 -6.45 5.11 -3.49
N GLY A 43 -7.75 4.82 -3.60
CA GLY A 43 -8.71 5.60 -4.39
C GLY A 43 -8.83 5.20 -5.86
N GLN A 44 -8.08 4.20 -6.34
CA GLN A 44 -8.15 3.76 -7.74
C GLN A 44 -9.58 3.39 -8.22
N PRO A 45 -10.41 2.65 -7.44
CA PRO A 45 -11.79 2.37 -7.86
C PRO A 45 -12.64 3.64 -8.01
N ALA A 46 -12.53 4.58 -7.05
CA ALA A 46 -13.25 5.85 -7.10
C ALA A 46 -12.79 6.70 -8.31
N TYR A 47 -11.48 6.73 -8.58
CA TYR A 47 -10.93 7.43 -9.73
C TYR A 47 -11.49 6.90 -11.05
N ASN A 48 -11.47 5.57 -11.23
CA ASN A 48 -11.97 4.90 -12.43
C ASN A 48 -13.48 5.10 -12.64
N ALA A 49 -14.24 5.27 -11.56
CA ALA A 49 -15.68 5.54 -11.59
C ALA A 49 -16.04 7.03 -11.79
N GLY A 50 -15.05 7.92 -11.88
CA GLY A 50 -15.29 9.37 -12.03
C GLY A 50 -15.50 10.14 -10.73
N HIS A 51 -15.35 9.48 -9.57
CA HIS A 51 -15.45 10.10 -8.24
C HIS A 51 -14.09 10.72 -7.84
N TRP A 52 -13.69 11.77 -8.54
CA TRP A 52 -12.32 12.31 -8.45
C TRP A 52 -12.02 13.01 -7.12
N ASP A 53 -13.03 13.64 -6.49
CA ASP A 53 -12.84 14.29 -5.19
C ASP A 53 -12.64 13.24 -4.07
N GLU A 54 -13.41 12.16 -4.10
CA GLU A 54 -13.22 10.99 -3.23
C GLU A 54 -11.84 10.37 -3.44
N ALA A 55 -11.47 10.15 -4.70
CA ALA A 55 -10.18 9.57 -5.06
C ALA A 55 -9.02 10.45 -4.57
N ARG A 56 -9.12 11.78 -4.72
CA ARG A 56 -8.12 12.73 -4.24
C ARG A 56 -7.96 12.67 -2.73
N ARG A 57 -9.06 12.61 -1.97
CA ARG A 57 -9.02 12.47 -0.49
C ARG A 57 -8.33 11.17 -0.07
N MET A 58 -8.65 10.05 -0.73
CA MET A 58 -8.04 8.74 -0.44
C MET A 58 -6.54 8.70 -0.79
N ALA A 59 -6.18 9.30 -1.92
CA ALA A 59 -4.79 9.40 -2.35
C ALA A 59 -3.96 10.27 -1.39
N ALA A 60 -4.51 11.41 -0.93
CA ALA A 60 -3.86 12.27 0.06
C ALA A 60 -3.60 11.54 1.38
N HIS A 61 -4.60 10.85 1.93
CA HIS A 61 -4.41 10.00 3.12
C HIS A 61 -3.32 8.94 2.89
N THR A 62 -3.32 8.29 1.72
CA THR A 62 -2.27 7.32 1.37
C THR A 62 -0.89 7.98 1.33
N GLN A 63 -0.76 9.17 0.75
CA GLN A 63 0.52 9.91 0.77
C GLN A 63 0.98 10.21 2.20
N GLU A 64 0.11 10.76 3.04
CA GLU A 64 0.41 11.07 4.45
C GLU A 64 0.88 9.84 5.23
N VAL A 65 0.25 8.68 5.03
CA VAL A 65 0.62 7.41 5.69
C VAL A 65 2.02 6.93 5.31
N PHE A 66 2.51 7.26 4.11
CA PHE A 66 3.79 6.81 3.58
C PHE A 66 4.90 7.87 3.62
N GLU A 67 4.59 9.15 3.85
CA GLU A 67 5.56 10.27 3.77
C GLU A 67 6.65 10.21 4.86
N GLY A 68 6.35 9.61 6.01
CA GLY A 68 7.30 9.40 7.12
C GLY A 68 7.92 8.00 7.17
N CYS A 69 7.75 7.25 6.09
CA CYS A 69 8.16 5.86 5.96
C CYS A 69 9.34 5.79 4.96
#